data_AF-A0A671F618-F1
#
_entry.id   AF-A0A671F618-F1
#
_cell.length_a   1.000
_cell.length_b   1.000
_cell.length_c   1.000
_cell.angle_alpha   90.00
_cell.angle_beta   90.00
_cell.angle_gamma   90.00
#
_symmetry.space_group_name_H-M   'P 1'
#
loop_
_entity.id
_entity.type
_entity.pdbx_description
1 polymer ?
#
loop_
_entity_poly.entity_id
_entity_poly.type
_entity_poly.pdbx_seq_one_letter_code
_entity_poly.pdbx_strand_id
1 'polypeptide(L)'
;MCRSSLGERNGPGKGRAVDVLVNSSLLPPVEMGSKAKKRVVLPTRPAPPTVEQILEDVRGASAEDPVFTALAPEDSPGPSGRAENPEDQQEQLYQQSRAYMAANQRLQQAGDELRQRCEDLRRAGQELEQDIGQVKRVVLPGAAAASLG
;
A
#
# COMPACT_ATOMS: atom_id res chain seq x y z
N MET A 1 -14.15 -25.30 -21.43
CA MET A 1 -12.82 -25.23 -22.06
C MET A 1 -11.97 -24.25 -21.26
N CYS A 2 -11.28 -24.76 -20.23
CA CYS A 2 -10.34 -23.99 -19.40
C CYS A 2 -8.93 -24.22 -19.97
N ARG A 3 -8.17 -23.15 -20.26
CA ARG A 3 -6.77 -23.25 -20.69
C ARG A 3 -5.88 -23.03 -19.48
N SER A 4 -5.35 -24.10 -18.93
CA SER A 4 -4.26 -24.07 -17.95
C SER A 4 -2.93 -23.99 -18.70
N SER A 5 -2.15 -22.94 -18.47
CA SER A 5 -0.80 -22.81 -19.00
C SER A 5 0.18 -22.92 -17.83
N LEU A 6 0.68 -24.12 -17.58
CA LEU A 6 1.77 -24.39 -16.63
C LEU A 6 3.09 -24.30 -17.40
N GLY A 7 3.87 -23.26 -17.10
CA GLY A 7 5.25 -23.14 -17.56
C GLY A 7 6.20 -23.79 -16.56
N GLU A 8 6.79 -24.91 -16.96
CA GLU A 8 7.92 -25.55 -16.27
C GLU A 8 9.17 -24.65 -16.33
N ARG A 9 9.84 -24.45 -15.19
CA ARG A 9 11.25 -24.06 -15.13
C ARG A 9 11.98 -24.89 -14.08
N ASN A 10 12.84 -25.78 -14.58
CA ASN A 10 13.84 -26.54 -13.85
C ASN A 10 15.07 -25.67 -13.53
N GLY A 11 15.72 -25.89 -12.38
CA GLY A 11 17.05 -25.33 -12.08
C GLY A 11 17.46 -25.40 -10.60
N PRO A 12 18.54 -26.13 -10.22
CA PRO A 12 18.81 -26.53 -8.83
C PRO A 12 19.86 -25.65 -8.13
N GLY A 13 19.65 -25.35 -6.83
CA GLY A 13 20.60 -24.62 -5.99
C GLY A 13 20.90 -25.34 -4.68
N LYS A 14 21.88 -26.26 -4.69
CA LYS A 14 22.46 -26.89 -3.48
C LYS A 14 23.37 -25.88 -2.78
N GLY A 15 22.93 -25.35 -1.63
CA GLY A 15 23.78 -24.62 -0.69
C GLY A 15 24.55 -25.61 0.20
N ARG A 16 25.87 -25.56 0.13
CA ARG A 16 26.84 -26.49 0.72
C ARG A 16 26.98 -26.27 2.24
N ALA A 17 26.94 -27.35 3.01
CA ALA A 17 27.59 -27.42 4.31
C ALA A 17 29.11 -27.44 4.08
N VAL A 18 29.84 -26.57 4.78
CA VAL A 18 31.30 -26.59 4.81
C VAL A 18 31.74 -26.97 6.21
N ASP A 19 31.96 -28.26 6.39
CA ASP A 19 32.85 -28.78 7.43
C ASP A 19 34.27 -28.31 7.11
N VAL A 20 34.88 -27.57 8.03
CA VAL A 20 36.32 -27.30 8.00
C VAL A 20 36.92 -27.95 9.24
N LEU A 21 37.40 -29.17 9.05
CA LEU A 21 38.21 -29.91 9.98
C LEU A 21 39.64 -29.33 9.95
N VAL A 22 40.11 -28.89 11.11
CA VAL A 22 41.48 -28.91 11.67
C VAL A 22 42.65 -28.59 10.74
N ASN A 23 43.45 -27.60 11.12
CA ASN A 23 44.90 -27.71 10.93
C ASN A 23 45.63 -27.44 12.26
N SER A 24 46.23 -28.50 12.79
CA SER A 24 47.11 -28.48 13.94
C SER A 24 48.56 -28.49 13.45
N SER A 25 49.37 -27.67 14.11
CA SER A 25 50.85 -27.70 14.13
C SER A 25 51.54 -26.83 13.09
N LEU A 26 52.15 -25.74 13.57
CA LEU A 26 53.61 -25.57 13.63
C LEU A 26 53.88 -24.12 14.03
N LEU A 27 54.68 -23.92 15.10
CA LEU A 27 55.79 -22.95 15.21
C LEU A 27 56.25 -22.78 16.68
N PRO A 28 57.51 -22.38 16.92
CA PRO A 28 58.44 -22.90 17.94
C PRO A 28 58.32 -22.23 19.32
N PRO A 29 59.05 -22.73 20.35
CA PRO A 29 58.91 -22.22 21.71
C PRO A 29 59.88 -21.05 22.00
N VAL A 30 59.43 -20.24 22.98
CA VAL A 30 60.15 -19.30 23.87
C VAL A 30 60.89 -18.11 23.25
N GLU A 31 60.60 -16.90 23.73
CA GLU A 31 61.55 -16.11 24.55
C GLU A 31 60.91 -14.81 25.08
N MET A 32 61.38 -14.41 26.26
CA MET A 32 60.76 -13.45 27.18
C MET A 32 60.85 -11.99 26.70
N GLY A 33 59.72 -11.28 26.81
CA GLY A 33 59.67 -9.83 26.69
C GLY A 33 58.80 -9.23 27.80
N SER A 34 59.37 -9.07 29.00
CA SER A 34 58.75 -8.37 30.12
C SER A 34 58.54 -6.88 29.81
N LYS A 35 57.44 -6.56 29.14
CA LYS A 35 56.88 -5.21 29.09
C LYS A 35 55.54 -5.27 29.81
N ALA A 36 55.51 -4.76 31.03
CA ALA A 36 54.31 -4.67 31.85
C ALA A 36 53.23 -3.87 31.12
N LYS A 37 52.33 -4.55 30.42
CA LYS A 37 51.08 -3.98 29.94
C LYS A 37 50.24 -3.76 31.19
N LYS A 38 50.09 -2.52 31.63
CA LYS A 38 49.03 -2.14 32.57
C LYS A 38 47.71 -2.54 31.91
N ARG A 39 47.23 -3.74 32.23
CA ARG A 39 45.88 -4.17 31.90
C ARG A 39 44.99 -3.16 32.59
N VAL A 40 44.32 -2.31 31.81
CA VAL A 40 43.19 -1.56 32.31
C VAL A 40 42.18 -2.63 32.72
N VAL A 41 42.16 -2.95 34.01
CA VAL A 41 41.22 -3.89 34.58
C VAL A 41 39.89 -3.18 34.52
N LEU A 42 39.04 -3.61 33.58
CA LEU A 42 37.68 -3.14 33.53
C LEU A 42 37.03 -3.45 34.89
N PRO A 43 36.22 -2.52 35.44
CA PRO A 43 35.43 -2.81 36.62
C PRO A 43 34.69 -4.13 36.43
N THR A 44 34.74 -4.98 37.45
CA THR A 44 34.02 -6.24 37.42
C THR A 44 32.53 -5.96 37.32
N ARG A 45 31.84 -6.73 36.46
CA ARG A 45 30.37 -6.69 36.38
C ARG A 45 29.80 -7.00 37.77
N PRO A 46 28.81 -6.22 38.27
CA PRO A 46 28.13 -6.57 39.49
C PRO A 46 27.46 -7.94 39.37
N ALA A 47 27.28 -8.61 40.51
CA ALA A 47 26.51 -9.84 40.55
C ALA A 47 25.09 -9.57 40.02
N PRO A 48 24.48 -10.53 39.32
CA PRO A 48 23.07 -10.43 38.97
C PRO A 48 22.22 -10.29 40.24
N PRO A 49 21.06 -9.60 40.17
CA PRO A 49 20.19 -9.41 41.32
C PRO A 49 19.67 -10.74 41.84
N THR A 50 19.36 -10.78 43.13
CA THR A 50 18.76 -11.98 43.75
C THR A 50 17.26 -12.03 43.44
N VAL A 51 16.67 -13.22 43.62
CA VAL A 51 15.23 -13.42 43.38
C VAL A 51 14.40 -12.53 44.29
N GLU A 52 14.84 -12.33 45.53
CA GLU A 52 14.19 -11.52 46.54
C GLU A 52 14.09 -10.05 46.11
N GLN A 53 15.17 -9.52 45.52
CA GLN A 53 15.22 -8.16 45.00
C GLN A 53 14.30 -7.97 43.81
N ILE A 54 14.26 -8.94 42.89
CA ILE A 54 13.33 -8.92 41.76
C ILE A 54 11.88 -8.93 42.26
N LEU A 55 11.57 -9.76 43.25
CA LEU A 55 10.22 -9.82 43.81
C LEU A 55 9.85 -8.56 44.60
N GLU A 56 10.82 -7.88 45.22
CA GLU A 56 10.61 -6.57 45.84
C GLU A 56 10.28 -5.50 44.79
N ASP A 57 11.05 -5.43 43.70
CA ASP A 57 10.80 -4.52 42.60
C ASP A 57 9.42 -4.77 41.95
N VAL A 58 9.05 -6.04 41.76
CA VAL A 58 7.73 -6.41 41.23
C VAL A 58 6.60 -6.02 42.19
N ARG A 59 6.79 -6.18 43.51
CA ARG A 59 5.77 -5.75 44.50
C ARG A 59 5.69 -4.23 44.64
N GLY A 60 6.78 -3.51 44.39
CA GLY A 60 6.85 -2.05 44.45
C GLY A 60 6.37 -1.36 43.18
N ALA A 61 6.24 -2.09 42.06
CA ALA A 61 5.74 -1.56 40.81
C ALA A 61 4.26 -1.16 40.91
N SER A 62 3.87 -0.13 40.15
CA SER A 62 2.47 0.29 40.07
C SER A 62 1.62 -0.81 39.45
N ALA A 63 0.41 -1.01 39.97
CA ALA A 63 -0.58 -1.87 39.34
C ALA A 63 -0.99 -1.40 37.93
N GLU A 64 -0.75 -0.12 37.62
CA GLU A 64 -1.01 0.51 36.32
C GLU A 64 0.22 0.55 35.41
N ASP A 65 1.33 -0.07 35.82
CA ASP A 65 2.52 -0.14 34.98
C ASP A 65 2.16 -0.92 33.69
N PRO A 66 2.49 -0.37 32.50
CA PRO A 66 2.21 -1.00 31.22
C PRO A 66 2.72 -2.43 31.10
N VAL A 67 3.83 -2.79 31.77
CA VAL A 67 4.37 -4.15 31.75
C VAL A 67 3.38 -5.16 32.35
N PHE A 68 2.61 -4.76 33.35
CA PHE A 68 1.60 -5.61 34.00
C PHE A 68 0.20 -5.42 33.42
N THR A 69 -0.14 -4.19 32.99
CA THR A 69 -1.46 -3.86 32.43
C THR A 69 -1.63 -4.39 31.02
N ALA A 70 -0.58 -4.38 30.17
CA ALA A 70 -0.67 -4.92 28.81
C ALA A 70 -0.95 -6.43 28.75
N LEU A 71 -0.76 -7.14 29.86
CA LEU A 71 -1.03 -8.57 29.99
C LEU A 71 -2.30 -8.86 30.80
N ALA A 72 -2.94 -7.84 31.38
CA ALA A 72 -4.19 -8.00 32.08
C ALA A 72 -5.32 -8.22 31.04
N PRO A 73 -6.17 -9.24 31.20
CA PRO A 73 -7.42 -9.32 30.46
C PRO A 73 -8.23 -8.06 30.77
N GLU A 74 -8.49 -7.24 29.75
CA GLU A 74 -9.26 -6.01 29.86
C GLU A 74 -10.70 -6.33 30.29
N ASP A 75 -10.98 -6.36 31.60
CA ASP A 75 -12.33 -6.38 32.18
C ASP A 75 -12.89 -4.95 32.35
N SER A 76 -12.33 -3.96 31.64
CA SER A 76 -12.78 -2.57 31.66
C SER A 76 -13.69 -2.27 30.46
N PRO A 77 -14.91 -1.72 30.66
CA PRO A 77 -15.71 -1.21 29.56
C PRO A 77 -15.13 0.14 29.10
N GLY A 78 -13.98 0.08 28.42
CA GLY A 78 -13.46 1.19 27.62
C GLY A 78 -14.39 1.50 26.44
N PRO A 79 -14.31 2.71 25.85
CA PRO A 79 -15.35 3.25 24.99
C PRO A 79 -15.48 2.42 23.71
N SER A 80 -16.41 1.47 23.69
CA SER A 80 -16.88 0.73 22.52
C SER A 80 -15.76 0.43 21.51
N GLY A 81 -14.64 -0.13 21.97
CA GLY A 81 -13.62 -0.72 21.12
C GLY A 81 -14.13 -2.05 20.63
N ARG A 82 -15.15 -2.05 19.77
CA ARG A 82 -15.34 -3.19 18.86
C ARG A 82 -14.06 -3.19 18.06
N ALA A 83 -13.14 -4.10 18.35
CA ALA A 83 -12.08 -4.43 17.43
C ALA A 83 -12.80 -4.75 16.12
N GLU A 84 -12.81 -3.79 15.19
CA GLU A 84 -13.42 -3.99 13.88
C GLU A 84 -12.69 -5.19 13.31
N ASN A 85 -13.42 -6.29 13.15
CA ASN A 85 -12.81 -7.53 12.76
C ASN A 85 -12.12 -7.23 11.42
N PRO A 86 -10.84 -7.58 11.23
CA PRO A 86 -10.15 -7.33 9.96
C PRO A 86 -10.95 -7.86 8.75
N GLU A 87 -11.79 -8.88 8.95
CA GLU A 87 -12.77 -9.38 7.98
C GLU A 87 -13.90 -8.38 7.67
N ASP A 88 -14.50 -7.75 8.70
CA ASP A 88 -15.55 -6.73 8.55
C ASP A 88 -14.99 -5.51 7.77
N GLN A 89 -13.76 -5.10 8.08
CA GLN A 89 -13.08 -3.99 7.39
C GLN A 89 -12.79 -4.31 5.93
N GLN A 90 -12.38 -5.55 5.63
CA GLN A 90 -12.11 -6.00 4.27
C GLN A 90 -13.40 -6.10 3.44
N GLU A 91 -14.50 -6.59 4.03
CA GLU A 91 -15.80 -6.63 3.38
C GLU A 91 -16.30 -5.21 3.06
N GLN A 92 -16.15 -4.27 3.99
CA GLN A 92 -16.52 -2.87 3.76
C GLN A 92 -15.75 -2.24 2.58
N LEU A 93 -14.44 -2.46 2.49
CA LEU A 93 -13.62 -1.96 1.38
C LEU A 93 -14.04 -2.59 0.04
N TYR A 94 -14.39 -3.87 0.04
CA TYR A 94 -14.91 -4.55 -1.14
C TYR A 94 -16.25 -3.93 -1.59
N GLN A 95 -17.18 -3.69 -0.67
CA GLN A 95 -18.46 -3.05 -1.00
C GLN A 95 -18.26 -1.63 -1.52
N GLN A 96 -17.37 -0.86 -0.90
CA GLN A 96 -17.03 0.49 -1.37
C GLN A 96 -16.45 0.46 -2.78
N SER A 97 -15.53 -0.46 -3.06
CA SER A 97 -14.94 -0.63 -4.39
C SER A 97 -16.00 -0.96 -5.43
N ARG A 98 -16.96 -1.83 -5.11
CA ARG A 98 -18.08 -2.16 -6.01
C ARG A 98 -18.99 -0.97 -6.27
N ALA A 99 -19.36 -0.23 -5.23
CA ALA A 99 -20.20 0.96 -5.36
C ALA A 99 -19.52 2.02 -6.25
N TYR A 100 -18.22 2.22 -6.07
CA TYR A 100 -17.41 3.11 -6.89
C TYR A 100 -17.39 2.68 -8.36
N MET A 101 -17.14 1.40 -8.66
CA MET A 101 -17.18 0.91 -10.04
C MET A 101 -18.55 1.10 -10.69
N ALA A 102 -19.64 0.82 -9.96
CA ALA A 102 -21.00 1.00 -10.47
C ALA A 102 -21.32 2.49 -10.72
N ALA A 103 -20.86 3.39 -9.86
CA ALA A 103 -21.00 4.84 -10.08
C ALA A 103 -20.22 5.30 -11.32
N ASN A 104 -18.98 4.84 -11.49
CA ASN A 104 -18.17 5.19 -12.65
C ASN A 104 -18.74 4.67 -13.96
N GLN A 105 -19.29 3.46 -13.98
CA GLN A 105 -19.97 2.94 -15.17
C GLN A 105 -21.16 3.82 -15.57
N ARG A 106 -21.96 4.27 -14.60
CA ARG A 106 -23.07 5.20 -14.87
C ARG A 106 -22.57 6.54 -15.41
N LEU A 107 -21.48 7.07 -14.86
CA LEU A 107 -20.88 8.32 -15.36
C LEU A 107 -20.35 8.18 -16.78
N GLN A 108 -19.72 7.05 -17.11
CA GLN A 108 -19.26 6.76 -18.47
C GLN A 108 -20.44 6.73 -19.45
N GLN A 109 -21.50 5.99 -19.12
CA GLN A 109 -22.71 5.91 -19.94
C GLN A 109 -23.35 7.29 -20.17
N ALA A 110 -23.51 8.08 -19.10
CA ALA A 110 -24.06 9.44 -19.21
C ALA A 110 -23.14 10.35 -20.06
N GLY A 111 -21.82 10.20 -19.93
CA GLY A 111 -20.84 10.92 -20.75
C GLY A 111 -20.90 10.55 -22.23
N ASP A 112 -21.06 9.26 -22.55
CA ASP A 112 -21.26 8.78 -23.91
C ASP A 112 -22.55 9.32 -24.52
N GLU A 113 -23.65 9.27 -23.76
CA GLU A 113 -24.94 9.81 -24.20
C GLU A 113 -24.87 11.32 -24.45
N LEU A 114 -24.22 12.07 -23.55
CA LEU A 114 -24.03 13.49 -23.73
C LEU A 114 -23.19 13.80 -24.98
N ARG A 115 -22.11 13.05 -25.21
CA ARG A 115 -21.30 13.17 -26.44
C ARG A 115 -22.16 12.97 -27.68
N GLN A 116 -22.96 11.91 -27.72
CA GLN A 116 -23.85 11.64 -28.85
C GLN A 116 -24.82 12.79 -29.11
N ARG A 117 -25.50 13.28 -28.07
CA ARG A 117 -26.44 14.41 -28.20
C ARG A 117 -25.76 15.69 -28.68
N CYS A 118 -24.54 15.96 -28.23
CA CYS A 118 -23.76 17.10 -28.71
C CYS A 118 -23.42 16.97 -30.20
N GLU A 119 -23.10 15.76 -30.68
CA GLU A 119 -22.86 15.52 -32.10
C GLU A 119 -24.11 15.71 -32.95
N ASP A 120 -25.24 15.20 -32.47
CA ASP A 120 -26.55 15.34 -33.14
C ASP A 120 -26.94 16.82 -33.24
N LEU A 121 -26.83 17.58 -32.14
CA LEU A 121 -27.09 19.02 -32.13
C LEU A 121 -26.17 19.78 -33.08
N ARG A 122 -24.88 19.42 -33.11
CA ARG A 122 -23.93 20.04 -34.03
C ARG A 122 -24.29 19.76 -35.50
N ARG A 123 -24.73 18.54 -35.82
CA ARG A 123 -25.20 18.20 -37.17
C ARG A 123 -26.44 18.99 -37.54
N ALA A 124 -27.45 19.00 -36.67
CA ALA A 124 -28.68 19.77 -36.88
C ALA A 124 -28.39 21.27 -37.06
N GLY A 125 -27.43 21.82 -36.30
CA GLY A 125 -26.98 23.20 -36.46
C GLY A 125 -26.32 23.46 -37.81
N GLN A 126 -25.51 22.52 -38.32
CA GLN A 126 -24.90 22.64 -39.65
C GLN A 126 -25.94 22.58 -40.77
N GLU A 127 -26.93 21.69 -40.65
CA GLU A 127 -28.06 21.61 -41.60
C GLU A 127 -28.84 22.92 -41.62
N LEU A 128 -29.17 23.45 -40.43
CA LEU A 128 -29.86 24.73 -40.31
C LEU A 128 -29.08 25.89 -40.95
N GLU A 129 -27.77 25.96 -40.74
CA GLU A 129 -26.93 27.00 -41.36
C GLU A 129 -26.94 26.90 -42.90
N GLN A 130 -26.93 25.67 -43.44
CA GLN A 130 -27.05 25.43 -44.88
C GLN A 130 -28.41 25.90 -45.41
N ASP A 131 -29.50 25.56 -44.71
CA ASP A 131 -30.85 25.98 -45.09
C ASP A 131 -31.00 27.50 -45.06
N ILE A 132 -30.49 28.16 -44.02
CA ILE A 132 -30.44 29.63 -43.95
C ILE A 132 -29.63 30.21 -45.12
N GLY A 133 -28.50 29.60 -45.45
CA GLY A 133 -27.68 29.98 -46.60
C GLY A 133 -28.42 29.87 -47.93
N GLN A 134 -29.20 28.81 -48.13
CA GLN A 134 -30.04 28.61 -49.31
C GLN A 134 -31.15 29.66 -49.39
N VAL A 135 -31.88 29.90 -48.29
CA VAL A 135 -32.94 30.92 -48.23
C VAL A 135 -32.38 32.31 -48.54
N LYS A 136 -31.23 32.69 -47.95
CA LYS A 136 -30.55 33.96 -48.27
C LYS A 136 -30.24 34.07 -49.77
N ARG A 137 -29.76 33.00 -50.41
CA ARG A 137 -29.47 32.96 -51.85
C ARG A 137 -30.70 32.99 -52.73
N VAL A 138 -31.88 32.59 -52.26
CA VAL A 138 -33.14 32.66 -53.03
C VAL A 138 -33.77 34.06 -52.92
N VAL A 139 -33.65 34.70 -51.75
CA VAL A 139 -34.25 36.02 -51.48
C VAL A 139 -33.43 37.17 -52.07
N LEU A 140 -32.09 37.08 -52.09
CA LEU A 140 -31.21 38.14 -52.60
C LEU A 140 -31.18 38.35 -54.14
N PRO A 141 -31.33 37.34 -55.02
CA PRO A 141 -31.32 37.55 -56.48
C PRO A 141 -32.62 38.17 -57.01
N GLY A 142 -33.73 38.11 -56.26
CA GLY A 142 -34.99 38.77 -56.64
C GLY A 142 -34.93 40.30 -56.58
N ALA A 143 -34.01 40.89 -55.78
CA ALA A 143 -33.85 42.34 -55.67
C ALA A 143 -32.95 42.93 -56.76
N ALA A 144 -32.00 42.16 -57.32
CA ALA A 144 -31.11 42.64 -58.38
C ALA A 144 -31.77 42.66 -59.77
N ALA A 145 -32.73 41.75 -60.02
CA ALA A 145 -33.43 41.68 -61.31
C ALA A 145 -34.54 42.75 -61.47
N ALA A 146 -35.04 43.34 -60.38
CA ALA A 146 -36.10 44.35 -60.41
C ALA A 146 -35.60 45.79 -60.64
N SER A 147 -34.28 46.02 -60.78
CA SER A 147 -33.68 47.35 -60.97
C SER A 147 -33.33 47.68 -62.44
N LEU A 148 -33.78 46.88 -63.40
CA LEU A 148 -33.48 47.02 -64.84
C LEU A 148 -34.72 47.13 -65.75
N GLY A 149 -35.88 47.47 -65.17
CA GLY A 149 -37.13 47.73 -65.91
C GLY A 149 -37.50 49.20 -65.91
#